data_AF-A0A1V5KG30-F1
#
_entry.id   AF-A0A1V5KG30-F1
#
_cell.length_a   1.000
_cell.length_b   1.000
_cell.length_c   1.000
_cell.angle_alpha   90.00
_cell.angle_beta   90.00
_cell.angle_gamma   90.00
#
_symmetry.space_group_name_H-M   'P 1'
#
loop_
_entity.id
_entity.type
_entity.pdbx_description
1 polymer ?
#
loop_
_entity_poly.entity_id
_entity_poly.type
_entity_poly.pdbx_seq_one_letter_code
_entity_poly.pdbx_strand_id
1 'polypeptide(L)' 'MYDAVFALYHDQGHIAAYCYDCQRTMEMTLGLPFLHIAAHHRTALEAAGKNIADPTGMIECLLACSRYGQTARDFSKKNT' A
#
# COMPACT_ATOMS: atom_id res chain seq x y z
N MET A 1 20.95 -8.55 3.26
CA MET A 1 19.81 -7.67 2.93
C MET A 1 18.58 -8.56 2.86
N TYR A 2 17.41 -8.10 3.31
CA TYR A 2 16.18 -8.88 3.31
C TYR A 2 15.21 -8.27 2.29
N ASP A 3 14.43 -9.10 1.60
CA ASP A 3 13.40 -8.64 0.65
C ASP A 3 12.07 -8.27 1.34
N ALA A 4 11.77 -8.92 2.46
CA ALA A 4 10.59 -8.68 3.29
C ALA A 4 10.85 -9.05 4.76
N VAL A 5 10.07 -8.47 5.67
CA VAL A 5 10.09 -8.77 7.11
C VAL A 5 8.67 -9.09 7.56
N PHE A 6 8.50 -10.19 8.30
CA PHE A 6 7.22 -10.59 8.88
C PHE A 6 7.15 -10.14 10.34
N ALA A 7 6.22 -9.23 10.63
CA ALA A 7 5.84 -8.90 11.98
C ALA A 7 4.79 -9.91 12.48
N LEU A 8 4.91 -10.34 13.74
CA LEU A 8 3.93 -11.25 14.34
C LEU A 8 2.65 -10.51 14.76
N TYR A 9 2.77 -9.20 14.98
CA TYR A 9 1.67 -8.33 15.39
C TYR A 9 1.69 -7.02 14.61
N HIS A 10 0.51 -6.42 14.45
CA HIS A 10 0.29 -5.20 13.67
C HIS A 10 1.27 -4.07 14.02
N ASP A 11 1.32 -3.67 15.30
CA ASP A 11 2.11 -2.51 15.72
C ASP A 11 3.61 -2.72 15.62
N GLN A 12 4.10 -3.97 15.59
CA GLN A 12 5.53 -4.26 15.43
C GLN A 12 6.04 -3.86 14.05
N GLY A 13 5.22 -4.08 13.01
CA GLY A 13 5.57 -3.76 11.62
C GLY A 13 5.15 -2.35 11.24
N HIS A 14 3.92 -1.96 11.57
CA HIS A 14 3.33 -0.70 11.11
C HIS A 14 4.06 0.52 11.69
N ILE A 15 4.49 0.49 12.96
CA ILE A 15 5.25 1.62 13.55
C ILE A 15 6.58 1.82 12.81
N ALA A 16 7.28 0.74 12.46
CA ALA A 16 8.58 0.79 11.80
C ALA A 16 8.46 1.34 10.38
N ALA A 17 7.45 0.86 9.62
CA ALA A 17 7.16 1.37 8.28
C ALA A 17 6.77 2.87 8.32
N TYR A 18 5.92 3.25 9.27
CA TYR A 18 5.47 4.64 9.43
C TYR A 18 6.61 5.59 9.80
N CYS A 19 7.53 5.16 10.68
CA CYS A 19 8.70 5.96 11.04
C CYS A 19 9.71 6.10 9.89
N TYR A 20 9.73 5.16 8.94
CA TYR A 20 10.61 5.24 7.77
C TYR A 20 10.11 6.26 6.74
N ASP A 21 8.83 6.18 6.35
CA ASP A 21 8.19 7.17 5.47
C ASP A 21 6.67 7.14 5.63
N CYS A 22 6.14 8.10 6.39
CA CYS A 22 4.71 8.16 6.67
C CYS A 22 3.84 8.59 5.48
N GLN A 23 4.41 9.23 4.45
CA GLN A 23 3.65 9.75 3.31
C GLN A 23 3.60 8.76 2.15
N ARG A 24 4.65 7.95 1.97
CA ARG A 24 4.77 6.99 0.85
C ARG A 24 4.50 5.54 1.24
N THR A 25 4.27 5.26 2.52
CA THR A 25 3.88 3.90 2.94
C THR A 25 2.54 3.52 2.31
N MET A 26 2.46 2.29 1.80
CA MET A 26 1.27 1.70 1.18
C MET A 26 1.01 0.31 1.74
N GLU A 27 -0.24 -0.13 1.69
CA GLU A 27 -0.67 -1.47 2.09
C GLU A 27 -0.99 -2.29 0.85
N MET A 28 -0.53 -3.53 0.81
CA MET A 28 -0.85 -4.49 -0.25
C MET A 28 -1.49 -5.73 0.37
N THR A 29 -2.67 -6.10 -0.12
CA THR A 29 -3.34 -7.33 0.32
C THR A 29 -2.88 -8.51 -0.53
N LEU A 30 -2.20 -9.46 0.10
CA LEU A 30 -1.73 -10.69 -0.57
C LEU A 30 -2.80 -11.79 -0.51
N GLY A 31 -2.86 -12.62 -1.55
CA GLY A 31 -3.74 -13.80 -1.62
C GLY A 31 -5.10 -13.57 -2.29
N LEU A 32 -5.43 -12.33 -2.69
CA LEU A 32 -6.62 -12.05 -3.50
C LEU A 32 -6.42 -12.47 -4.97
N PRO A 33 -7.50 -12.77 -5.73
CA PRO A 33 -7.41 -13.09 -7.15
C PRO A 33 -7.15 -11.87 -8.06
N PHE A 34 -6.91 -10.69 -7.48
CA PHE A 34 -6.56 -9.47 -8.17
C PHE A 34 -5.63 -8.61 -7.30
N LEU A 35 -4.93 -7.65 -7.92
CA LEU A 35 -4.05 -6.73 -7.21
C LEU A 35 -4.87 -5.73 -6.39
N HIS A 36 -4.61 -5.66 -5.09
CA HIS A 36 -5.21 -4.68 -4.19
C HIS A 36 -4.11 -3.95 -3.42
N ILE A 37 -4.02 -2.63 -3.67
CA ILE A 37 -3.09 -1.72 -2.99
C ILE A 37 -3.90 -0.53 -2.48
N ALA A 38 -3.66 -0.13 -1.23
CA ALA A 38 -4.31 0.98 -0.56
C ALA A 38 -3.27 1.93 0.07
N ALA A 39 -3.63 3.21 0.18
CA ALA A 39 -2.77 4.21 0.81
C ALA A 39 -2.82 4.08 2.34
N HIS A 40 -1.67 4.19 3.01
CA HIS A 40 -1.58 4.07 4.46
C HIS A 40 -1.75 5.44 5.14
N HIS A 41 -3.00 5.88 5.30
CA HIS A 41 -3.33 7.09 6.07
C HIS A 41 -4.73 7.03 6.70
N ARG A 42 -5.00 7.93 7.64
CA ARG A 42 -6.35 8.13 8.19
C ARG A 42 -7.24 8.87 7.19
N THR A 43 -8.55 8.81 7.39
CA THR A 43 -9.55 9.47 6.51
C THR A 43 -9.41 10.98 6.42
N ALA A 44 -8.74 11.62 7.39
CA ALA A 44 -8.47 13.06 7.41
C ALA A 44 -9.71 13.92 7.10
N LEU A 45 -10.83 13.65 7.78
CA LEU A 45 -12.13 14.31 7.54
C LEU A 45 -12.05 15.84 7.61
N GLU A 46 -11.14 16.38 8.42
CA GLU A 46 -10.91 17.82 8.52
C GLU A 46 -10.39 18.44 7.22
N ALA A 47 -9.74 17.67 6.34
CA ALA A 47 -9.22 18.12 5.06
C ALA A 47 -10.20 17.88 3.89
N ALA A 48 -11.29 17.15 4.12
CA ALA A 48 -12.27 16.81 3.09
C ALA A 48 -12.88 18.08 2.46
N GLY A 49 -12.86 18.16 1.13
CA GLY A 49 -13.42 19.30 0.38
C GLY A 49 -12.62 20.61 0.45
N LYS A 50 -11.48 20.64 1.15
CA LYS A 50 -10.67 21.85 1.33
C LYS A 50 -9.50 21.96 0.33
N ASN A 51 -9.27 20.93 -0.47
CA ASN A 51 -8.15 20.86 -1.43
C ASN A 51 -6.76 21.05 -0.79
N ILE A 52 -6.59 20.57 0.45
CA ILE A 52 -5.34 20.64 1.23
C ILE A 52 -4.76 19.26 1.56
N ALA A 53 -5.38 18.19 1.07
CA ALA A 53 -4.89 16.82 1.30
C ALA A 53 -3.63 16.59 0.47
N ASP A 54 -2.62 15.97 1.08
CA ASP A 54 -1.41 15.54 0.37
C ASP A 54 -1.71 14.28 -0.46
N PRO A 55 -1.62 14.33 -1.81
CA PRO A 55 -1.94 13.20 -2.67
C PRO A 55 -0.79 12.18 -2.80
N THR A 56 0.37 12.43 -2.18
CA THR A 56 1.60 11.63 -2.39
C THR A 56 1.37 10.14 -2.20
N GLY A 57 0.74 9.72 -1.10
CA GLY A 57 0.48 8.29 -0.83
C GLY A 57 -0.40 7.62 -1.89
N MET A 58 -1.43 8.33 -2.38
CA MET A 58 -2.30 7.79 -3.44
C MET A 58 -1.55 7.66 -4.78
N ILE A 59 -0.67 8.61 -5.09
CA ILE A 59 0.18 8.55 -6.29
C ILE A 59 1.11 7.34 -6.22
N GLU A 60 1.75 7.09 -5.07
CA GLU A 60 2.61 5.90 -4.89
C GLU A 60 1.83 4.59 -5.07
N CYS A 61 0.60 4.50 -4.57
CA CYS A 61 -0.27 3.33 -4.82
C CYS A 61 -0.54 3.12 -6.32
N LEU A 62 -0.86 4.19 -7.06
CA LEU A 62 -1.10 4.11 -8.51
C LEU A 62 0.14 3.65 -9.27
N LEU A 63 1.32 4.18 -8.91
CA LEU A 63 2.59 3.78 -9.51
C LEU A 63 2.92 2.32 -9.20
N ALA A 64 2.70 1.87 -7.96
CA ALA A 64 2.87 0.47 -7.57
C ALA A 64 1.91 -0.46 -8.33
N CYS A 65 0.64 -0.07 -8.47
CA CYS A 65 -0.33 -0.81 -9.28
C CYS A 65 0.12 -0.93 -10.73
N SER A 66 0.63 0.15 -11.33
CA SER A 66 1.19 0.12 -12.69
C SER A 66 2.40 -0.82 -12.79
N ARG A 67 3.29 -0.79 -11.79
CA ARG A 67 4.49 -1.62 -11.76
C ARG A 67 4.19 -3.12 -11.59
N TYR A 68 3.24 -3.47 -10.73
CA TYR A 68 2.97 -4.87 -10.37
C TYR A 68 1.75 -5.48 -11.08
N GLY A 69 0.96 -4.68 -11.81
CA GLY A 69 -0.31 -5.11 -12.40
C GLY A 69 -0.17 -6.30 -13.36
N GLN A 70 0.86 -6.32 -14.20
CA GLN A 70 1.09 -7.43 -15.13
C GLN A 70 1.45 -8.71 -14.38
N THR A 71 2.37 -8.63 -13.42
CA THR A 71 2.77 -9.77 -12.58
C THR A 71 1.59 -10.34 -11.81
N ALA A 72 0.76 -9.49 -11.21
CA ALA A 72 -0.42 -9.91 -10.46
C ALA A 72 -1.48 -10.57 -11.37
N ARG A 73 -1.68 -10.04 -12.59
CA ARG A 73 -2.58 -10.64 -13.59
C ARG A 73 -2.12 -12.04 -14.00
N ASP A 74 -0.83 -12.21 -14.25
CA ASP A 74 -0.28 -13.50 -14.66
C ASP A 74 -0.29 -14.52 -13.52
N PHE A 75 -0.09 -14.06 -12.27
CA PHE A 75 -0.28 -14.89 -11.08
C PHE A 75 -1.74 -15.36 -10.93
N SER A 76 -2.71 -14.44 -11.07
CA SER A 76 -4.13 -14.77 -10.95
C SER A 76 -4.56 -15.85 -11.95
N LYS A 77 -4.19 -15.71 -13.23
CA LYS A 77 -4.51 -16.69 -14.29
C LYS A 77 -3.97 -18.10 -14.05
N LYS A 78 -2.82 -18.23 -13.37
CA LYS A 78 -2.20 -19.54 -13.08
C LYS A 78 -2.89 -20.27 -11.93
N ASN A 79 -3.64 -19.56 -11.10
CA ASN A 79 -4.27 -20.07 -9.88
C ASN A 79 -5.81 -20.18 -10.00
N THR A 80 -6.33 -20.03 -11.22
CA THR A 80 -7.71 -20.34 -11.65
C THR A 80 -7.70 -21.50 -12.60
#